data_AF-A0A7W0YPV1-F1
#
_entry.id   AF-A0A7W0YPV1-F1
#
_cell.length_a   1.000
_cell.length_b   1.000
_cell.length_c   1.000
_cell.angle_alpha   90.00
_cell.angle_beta   90.00
_cell.angle_gamma   90.00
#
_symmetry.space_group_name_H-M   'P 1'
#
loop_
_entity.id
_entity.type
_entity.pdbx_description
1 polymer ?
#
loop_
_entity_poly.entity_id
_entity_poly.type
_entity_poly.pdbx_seq_one_letter_code
_entity_poly.pdbx_strand_id
1 'polypeptide(L)'
;MGSRKRYRMERVTVEPGEQRTATWTFGGEAVSGTERSYEATDGNFDVRNRWEFIVRVPKTRNARVEVRPRTTPGQKVWAELTDRSLTFTRATLGDARGKWYCQVALADPTGRRSRDVVRGDERDLLPAWFDPLRGRMRLKQNVRHTRGTDGQALVVLIRAEDHTAMIRLFFAMKVWVLKEGVALS
;
A
#
# COMPACT_ATOMS: atom_id res chain seq x y z
N MET A 1 11.80 22.66 14.10
CA MET A 1 11.48 21.59 13.13
C MET A 1 11.74 20.26 13.81
N GLY A 2 10.69 19.55 14.25
CA GLY A 2 10.86 18.25 14.91
C GLY A 2 11.57 17.27 13.98
N SER A 3 12.51 16.49 14.53
CA SER A 3 13.18 15.39 13.83
C SER A 3 12.11 14.55 13.13
N ARG A 4 11.99 14.65 11.80
CA ARG A 4 11.10 13.79 11.00
C ARG A 4 11.51 12.35 11.32
N LYS A 5 10.69 11.63 12.09
CA LYS A 5 11.00 10.27 12.49
C LYS A 5 11.26 9.45 11.23
N ARG A 6 12.45 8.87 11.13
CA ARG A 6 12.81 8.02 10.00
C ARG A 6 12.25 6.63 10.27
N TYR A 7 10.98 6.43 9.91
CA TYR A 7 10.41 5.10 9.88
C TYR A 7 11.21 4.17 8.97
N ARG A 8 11.31 2.92 9.38
CA ARG A 8 12.08 1.86 8.73
C ARG A 8 11.15 0.73 8.33
N MET A 9 11.08 0.41 7.05
CA MET A 9 10.19 -0.63 6.52
C MET A 9 10.55 -2.01 7.04
N GLU A 10 11.84 -2.27 7.22
CA GLU A 10 12.38 -3.50 7.79
C GLU A 10 11.96 -3.74 9.24
N ARG A 11 11.60 -2.69 9.99
CA ARG A 11 11.07 -2.80 11.36
C ARG A 11 9.60 -3.25 11.39
N VAL A 12 8.91 -3.28 10.25
CA VAL A 12 7.60 -3.93 10.16
C VAL A 12 7.85 -5.41 9.88
N THR A 13 7.67 -6.25 10.89
CA THR A 13 7.66 -7.69 10.75
C THR A 13 6.26 -8.14 10.32
N VAL A 14 6.20 -9.20 9.51
CA VAL A 14 4.96 -9.73 8.96
C VAL A 14 5.03 -11.25 9.03
N GLU A 15 4.07 -11.84 9.72
CA GLU A 15 3.96 -13.28 9.95
C GLU A 15 2.71 -13.80 9.24
N PRO A 16 2.83 -14.89 8.45
CA PRO A 16 1.68 -15.47 7.77
C PRO A 16 0.77 -16.18 8.78
N GLY A 17 -0.54 -15.98 8.63
CA GLY A 17 -1.56 -16.72 9.34
C GLY A 17 -2.28 -17.72 8.44
N GLU A 18 -3.59 -17.80 8.59
CA GLU A 18 -4.46 -18.69 7.86
C GLU A 18 -4.60 -18.31 6.39
N GLN A 19 -4.88 -19.32 5.56
CA GLN A 19 -5.25 -19.17 4.17
C GLN A 19 -6.55 -19.89 3.91
N ARG A 20 -7.50 -19.24 3.21
CA ARG A 20 -8.76 -19.85 2.80
C ARG A 20 -9.18 -19.41 1.41
N THR A 21 -9.95 -20.25 0.73
CA THR A 21 -10.70 -19.82 -0.46
C THR A 21 -11.84 -18.93 0.00
N ALA A 22 -12.05 -17.80 -0.68
CA ALA A 22 -13.11 -16.85 -0.34
C ALA A 22 -13.67 -16.18 -1.60
N THR A 23 -14.85 -15.59 -1.42
CA THR A 23 -15.46 -14.64 -2.36
C THR A 23 -15.69 -13.32 -1.62
N TRP A 24 -15.41 -12.20 -2.27
CA TRP A 24 -15.60 -10.86 -1.73
C TRP A 24 -16.06 -9.90 -2.81
N THR A 25 -16.56 -8.73 -2.42
CA THR A 25 -16.96 -7.68 -3.35
C THR A 25 -15.81 -6.71 -3.61
N PHE A 26 -15.53 -6.41 -4.87
CA PHE A 26 -14.57 -5.40 -5.28
C PHE A 26 -15.16 -4.53 -6.39
N GLY A 27 -15.27 -3.21 -6.16
CA GLY A 27 -15.87 -2.29 -7.13
C GLY A 27 -17.32 -2.60 -7.49
N GLY A 28 -18.07 -3.25 -6.59
CA GLY A 28 -19.45 -3.70 -6.81
C GLY A 28 -19.58 -5.10 -7.41
N GLU A 29 -18.48 -5.73 -7.83
CA GLU A 29 -18.49 -7.06 -8.45
C GLU A 29 -18.01 -8.14 -7.49
N ALA A 30 -18.59 -9.34 -7.57
CA ALA A 30 -18.13 -10.50 -6.84
C ALA A 30 -16.82 -11.05 -7.43
N VAL A 31 -15.80 -11.20 -6.59
CA VAL A 31 -14.49 -11.72 -6.94
C VAL A 31 -14.19 -12.93 -6.06
N SER A 32 -13.82 -14.05 -6.67
CA SER A 32 -13.36 -15.24 -5.96
C SER A 32 -11.84 -15.37 -6.02
N GLY A 33 -11.27 -15.93 -4.95
CA GLY A 33 -9.82 -16.04 -4.80
C GLY A 33 -9.41 -16.66 -3.49
N THR A 34 -8.19 -16.32 -3.09
CA THR A 34 -7.58 -16.76 -1.84
C THR A 34 -7.46 -15.56 -0.91
N GLU A 35 -8.02 -15.69 0.28
CA GLU A 35 -7.82 -14.77 1.38
C GLU A 35 -6.72 -15.32 2.29
N ARG A 36 -5.75 -14.48 2.64
CA ARG A 36 -4.64 -14.82 3.54
C ARG A 36 -4.60 -13.81 4.68
N SER A 37 -4.60 -14.28 5.91
CA SER A 37 -4.38 -13.43 7.06
C SER A 37 -2.89 -13.28 7.35
N TYR A 38 -2.53 -12.15 7.93
CA TYR A 38 -1.18 -11.82 8.36
C TYR A 38 -1.24 -11.08 9.68
N GLU A 39 -0.32 -11.38 10.58
CA GLU A 39 -0.02 -10.52 11.71
C GLU A 39 1.16 -9.63 11.33
N ALA A 40 1.07 -8.34 11.65
CA ALA A 40 2.17 -7.41 11.43
C ALA A 40 2.48 -6.65 12.71
N THR A 41 3.77 -6.57 13.06
CA THR A 41 4.25 -5.75 14.17
C THR A 41 5.13 -4.63 13.64
N ASP A 42 4.71 -3.39 13.86
CA ASP A 42 5.49 -2.21 13.52
C ASP A 42 6.48 -1.87 14.64
N GLY A 43 7.66 -2.45 14.56
CA GLY A 43 8.75 -2.21 15.49
C GLY A 43 9.22 -0.76 15.53
N ASN A 44 8.75 0.16 14.67
CA ASN A 44 9.02 1.60 14.82
C ASN A 44 8.25 2.24 15.99
N PHE A 45 7.26 1.55 16.57
CA PHE A 45 6.52 1.98 17.75
C PHE A 45 6.74 1.00 18.90
N ASP A 46 6.96 1.53 20.11
CA ASP A 46 7.17 0.71 21.32
C ASP A 46 5.86 0.09 21.85
N VAL A 47 4.71 0.72 21.56
CA VAL A 47 3.39 0.27 21.98
C VAL A 47 2.37 0.47 20.87
N ARG A 48 1.24 -0.25 20.95
CA ARG A 48 0.13 -0.17 19.97
C ARG A 48 0.64 -0.35 18.54
N ASN A 49 1.42 -1.40 18.35
CA ASN A 49 2.18 -1.68 17.15
C ASN A 49 1.78 -2.96 16.44
N ARG A 50 0.79 -3.70 16.96
CA ARG A 50 0.29 -4.95 16.39
C ARG A 50 -0.93 -4.71 15.51
N TRP A 51 -0.94 -5.35 14.34
CA TRP A 51 -1.95 -5.21 13.31
C TRP A 51 -2.29 -6.58 12.76
N GLU A 52 -3.54 -6.78 12.34
CA GLU A 52 -3.90 -7.89 11.48
C GLU A 52 -4.20 -7.37 10.08
N PHE A 53 -3.72 -8.07 9.08
CA PHE A 53 -3.96 -7.79 7.67
C PHE A 53 -4.66 -8.96 7.00
N ILE A 54 -5.46 -8.61 5.99
CA ILE A 54 -5.95 -9.54 5.00
C ILE A 54 -5.34 -9.15 3.65
N VAL A 55 -4.77 -10.14 2.97
CA VAL A 55 -4.38 -10.05 1.57
C VAL A 55 -5.30 -10.95 0.75
N ARG A 56 -5.99 -10.36 -0.21
CA ARG A 56 -6.92 -11.05 -1.12
C ARG A 56 -6.31 -11.15 -2.50
N VAL A 57 -6.04 -12.38 -2.91
CA VAL A 57 -5.43 -12.72 -4.20
C VAL A 57 -6.51 -13.32 -5.09
N PRO A 58 -6.95 -12.63 -6.16
CA PRO A 58 -8.01 -13.13 -7.03
C PRO A 58 -7.54 -14.32 -7.87
N LYS A 59 -8.46 -15.24 -8.22
CA LYS A 59 -8.14 -16.33 -9.17
C LYS A 59 -7.89 -15.81 -10.58
N THR A 60 -8.59 -14.73 -10.98
CA THR A 60 -8.54 -14.20 -12.33
C THR A 60 -7.29 -13.34 -12.56
N ARG A 61 -6.64 -13.57 -13.69
CA ARG A 61 -5.34 -12.95 -14.04
C ARG A 61 -5.35 -11.42 -14.09
N ASN A 62 -6.51 -10.83 -14.41
CA ASN A 62 -6.67 -9.39 -14.66
C ASN A 62 -7.23 -8.63 -13.46
N ALA A 63 -7.61 -9.34 -12.39
CA ALA A 63 -8.11 -8.72 -11.17
C ALA A 63 -6.97 -8.13 -10.32
N ARG A 64 -7.34 -7.42 -9.26
CA ARG A 64 -6.42 -6.70 -8.39
C ARG A 64 -6.20 -7.48 -7.09
N VAL A 65 -4.95 -7.54 -6.63
CA VAL A 65 -4.67 -7.97 -5.25
C VAL A 65 -5.06 -6.83 -4.32
N GLU A 66 -5.83 -7.14 -3.28
CA GLU A 66 -6.21 -6.18 -2.24
C GLU A 66 -5.43 -6.46 -0.97
N VAL A 67 -4.87 -5.41 -0.36
CA VAL A 67 -4.24 -5.46 0.97
C VAL A 67 -4.95 -4.47 1.87
N ARG A 68 -5.51 -4.96 2.98
CA ARG A 68 -6.22 -4.13 3.96
C ARG A 68 -5.97 -4.61 5.37
N PRO A 69 -5.96 -3.72 6.37
CA PRO A 69 -5.97 -4.15 7.75
C PRO A 69 -7.35 -4.74 8.07
N ARG A 70 -7.34 -5.83 8.82
CA ARG A 70 -8.52 -6.41 9.46
C ARG A 70 -8.76 -5.74 10.80
N THR A 71 -7.70 -5.53 11.57
CA THR A 71 -7.71 -4.83 12.85
C THR A 71 -6.60 -3.80 12.88
N THR A 72 -6.79 -2.75 13.67
CA THR A 72 -5.80 -1.69 13.85
C THR A 72 -5.61 -1.45 15.36
N PRO A 73 -4.42 -0.99 15.79
CA PRO A 73 -4.24 -0.59 17.17
C PRO A 73 -5.22 0.54 17.54
N GLY A 74 -5.70 0.52 18.78
CA GLY A 74 -6.63 1.53 19.32
C GLY A 74 -6.02 2.93 19.44
N GLN A 75 -5.82 3.60 18.31
CA GLN A 75 -5.44 5.01 18.20
C GLN A 75 -6.40 5.71 17.24
N LYS A 76 -6.92 6.87 17.66
CA LYS A 76 -7.90 7.66 16.89
C LYS A 76 -7.44 7.96 15.46
N VAL A 77 -6.15 8.26 15.28
CA VAL A 77 -5.53 8.56 13.98
C VAL A 77 -5.61 7.40 12.98
N TRP A 78 -5.88 6.18 13.45
CA TRP A 78 -5.97 4.96 12.64
C TRP A 78 -7.36 4.33 12.61
N ALA A 79 -8.37 4.98 13.20
CA ALA A 79 -9.70 4.41 13.38
C ALA A 79 -10.36 3.98 12.05
N GLU A 80 -10.16 4.75 10.98
CA GLU A 80 -10.74 4.47 9.66
C GLU A 80 -9.85 3.60 8.77
N LEU A 81 -8.69 3.16 9.24
CA LEU A 81 -7.77 2.40 8.39
C LEU A 81 -8.33 1.02 8.01
N THR A 82 -9.23 0.45 8.81
CA THR A 82 -9.93 -0.80 8.48
C THR A 82 -10.75 -0.68 7.20
N ASP A 83 -11.23 0.52 6.84
CA ASP A 83 -12.04 0.74 5.64
C ASP A 83 -11.21 1.10 4.41
N ARG A 84 -9.88 1.17 4.56
CA ARG A 84 -8.95 1.55 3.51
C ARG A 84 -8.14 0.35 3.06
N SER A 85 -7.91 0.27 1.75
CA SER A 85 -7.07 -0.78 1.17
C SER A 85 -6.05 -0.21 0.19
N LEU A 86 -4.99 -0.97 -0.03
CA LEU A 86 -4.16 -0.85 -1.20
C LEU A 86 -4.59 -1.87 -2.23
N THR A 87 -4.57 -1.44 -3.48
CA THR A 87 -4.83 -2.32 -4.61
C THR A 87 -3.60 -2.40 -5.47
N PHE A 88 -3.24 -3.61 -5.83
CA PHE A 88 -2.12 -3.91 -6.69
C PHE A 88 -2.68 -4.42 -8.01
N THR A 89 -2.10 -3.95 -9.11
CA THR A 89 -2.49 -4.34 -10.45
C THR A 89 -1.32 -4.94 -11.18
N ARG A 90 -1.57 -5.92 -12.04
CA ARG A 90 -0.50 -6.54 -12.83
C ARG A 90 0.06 -5.55 -13.85
N ALA A 91 1.38 -5.41 -13.87
CA ALA A 91 2.10 -4.67 -14.91
C ALA A 91 2.18 -5.50 -16.20
N THR A 92 2.03 -4.82 -17.33
CA THR A 92 1.94 -5.45 -18.66
C THR A 92 3.05 -5.02 -19.62
N LEU A 93 3.83 -3.99 -19.27
CA LEU A 93 4.84 -3.39 -20.15
C LEU A 93 6.28 -3.61 -19.68
N GLY A 94 7.18 -3.78 -20.65
CA GLY A 94 8.64 -3.82 -20.46
C GLY A 94 9.12 -4.75 -19.34
N ASP A 95 10.19 -4.34 -18.66
CA ASP A 95 10.82 -5.07 -17.54
C ASP A 95 9.95 -5.13 -16.27
N ALA A 96 8.82 -4.41 -16.28
CA ALA A 96 7.82 -4.49 -15.23
C ALA A 96 6.83 -5.65 -15.45
N ARG A 97 6.74 -6.19 -16.67
CA ARG A 97 5.79 -7.24 -17.03
C ARG A 97 5.90 -8.43 -16.07
N GLY A 98 4.74 -8.88 -15.59
CA GLY A 98 4.66 -10.01 -14.64
C GLY A 98 4.78 -9.61 -13.17
N LYS A 99 5.27 -8.41 -12.86
CA LYS A 99 5.21 -7.82 -11.52
C LYS A 99 3.84 -7.20 -11.25
N TRP A 100 3.62 -6.81 -10.01
CA TRP A 100 2.47 -6.04 -9.57
C TRP A 100 2.90 -4.61 -9.26
N TYR A 101 2.03 -3.65 -9.48
CA TYR A 101 2.27 -2.26 -9.09
C TYR A 101 1.14 -1.73 -8.22
N CYS A 102 1.48 -0.87 -7.28
CA CYS A 102 0.53 -0.05 -6.53
C CYS A 102 0.81 1.42 -6.80
N GLN A 103 -0.24 2.20 -6.98
CA GLN A 103 -0.11 3.65 -7.11
C GLN A 103 0.28 4.26 -5.77
N VAL A 104 1.26 5.16 -5.78
CA VAL A 104 1.68 5.88 -4.58
C VAL A 104 0.58 6.87 -4.24
N ALA A 105 -0.25 6.52 -3.26
CA ALA A 105 -1.39 7.33 -2.85
C ALA A 105 -1.37 7.50 -1.33
N LEU A 106 -0.86 8.64 -0.87
CA LEU A 106 -0.73 8.95 0.56
C LEU A 106 -2.12 9.14 1.18
N ALA A 107 -2.33 8.70 2.42
CA ALA A 107 -3.52 9.08 3.15
C ALA A 107 -3.55 10.62 3.32
N ASP A 108 -4.73 11.23 3.23
CA ASP A 108 -4.86 12.64 3.54
C ASP A 108 -5.10 12.80 5.05
N PRO A 109 -4.15 13.37 5.81
CA PRO A 109 -4.31 13.57 7.25
C PRO A 109 -5.35 14.65 7.60
N THR A 110 -5.76 15.49 6.64
CA THR A 110 -6.75 16.54 6.87
C THR A 110 -8.20 16.03 6.81
N GLY A 111 -8.40 14.84 6.23
CA GLY A 111 -9.73 14.27 6.00
C GLY A 111 -10.54 14.93 4.87
N ARG A 112 -10.00 15.93 4.17
CA ARG A 112 -10.69 16.61 3.06
C ARG A 112 -10.83 15.70 1.84
N ARG A 113 -9.85 14.85 1.60
CA ARG A 113 -9.82 13.82 0.55
C ARG A 113 -9.61 12.45 1.19
N SER A 114 -9.89 11.39 0.45
CA SER A 114 -9.57 10.02 0.91
C SER A 114 -8.07 9.70 0.80
N ARG A 115 -7.38 10.30 -0.18
CA ARG A 115 -5.96 10.12 -0.48
C ARG A 115 -5.44 11.19 -1.42
N ASP A 116 -4.12 11.36 -1.44
CA ASP A 116 -3.43 12.16 -2.45
C ASP A 116 -2.55 11.29 -3.35
N VAL A 117 -2.74 11.39 -4.66
CA VAL A 117 -2.00 10.58 -5.63
C VAL A 117 -0.73 11.31 -6.02
N VAL A 118 0.41 10.68 -5.72
CA VAL A 118 1.72 11.25 -5.99
C VAL A 118 2.05 11.10 -7.47
N ARG A 119 2.49 12.19 -8.09
CA ARG A 119 2.96 12.26 -9.47
C ARG A 119 4.48 12.08 -9.55
N GLY A 120 4.99 11.91 -10.76
CA GLY A 120 6.42 11.71 -11.02
C GLY A 120 7.32 12.84 -10.53
N ASP A 121 6.88 14.07 -10.74
CA ASP A 121 7.54 15.32 -10.32
C ASP A 121 7.50 15.53 -8.81
N GLU A 122 6.51 14.96 -8.12
CA GLU A 122 6.39 15.00 -6.66
C GLU A 122 7.21 13.91 -5.94
N ARG A 123 7.93 13.06 -6.67
CA ARG A 123 8.69 11.93 -6.11
C ARG A 123 9.67 12.36 -5.02
N ASP A 124 10.33 13.50 -5.20
CA ASP A 124 11.34 13.99 -4.25
C ASP A 124 10.74 14.70 -3.03
N LEU A 125 9.42 14.93 -3.03
CA LEU A 125 8.67 15.44 -1.87
C LEU A 125 8.23 14.32 -0.92
N LEU A 126 8.39 13.06 -1.32
CA LEU A 126 8.05 11.92 -0.49
C LEU A 126 8.89 11.89 0.80
N PRO A 127 8.29 11.47 1.93
CA PRO A 127 9.04 11.27 3.17
C PRO A 127 10.24 10.32 2.99
N ALA A 128 11.32 10.54 3.74
CA ALA A 128 12.57 9.77 3.64
C ALA A 128 12.40 8.25 3.84
N TRP A 129 11.31 7.79 4.48
CA TRP A 129 11.03 6.36 4.57
C TRP A 129 10.64 5.71 3.23
N PHE A 130 10.41 6.49 2.18
CA PHE A 130 10.24 5.99 0.81
C PHE A 130 11.57 5.78 0.08
N ASP A 131 12.71 6.25 0.60
CA ASP A 131 14.01 6.12 -0.07
C ASP A 131 14.37 4.68 -0.47
N PRO A 132 14.14 3.65 0.38
CA PRO A 132 14.41 2.26 0.00
C PRO A 132 13.57 1.76 -1.19
N LEU A 133 12.43 2.42 -1.48
CA LEU A 133 11.55 2.07 -2.59
C LEU A 133 11.91 2.79 -3.90
N ARG A 134 12.85 3.77 -3.89
CA ARG A 134 13.19 4.57 -5.07
C ARG A 134 13.53 3.71 -6.28
N GLY A 135 14.30 2.64 -6.11
CA GLY A 135 14.66 1.73 -7.21
C GLY A 135 13.46 0.99 -7.84
N ARG A 136 12.36 0.86 -7.10
CA ARG A 136 11.12 0.17 -7.50
C ARG A 136 10.05 1.12 -8.04
N MET A 137 10.25 2.43 -7.94
CA MET A 137 9.30 3.43 -8.39
C MET A 137 9.37 3.64 -9.90
N ARG A 138 8.22 3.76 -10.56
CA ARG A 138 8.08 4.07 -11.98
C ARG A 138 6.91 5.02 -12.20
N LEU A 139 6.88 5.68 -13.36
CA LEU A 139 5.64 6.29 -13.85
C LEU A 139 4.69 5.19 -14.30
N LYS A 140 3.38 5.38 -14.08
CA LYS A 140 2.35 4.39 -14.42
C LYS A 140 2.35 4.04 -15.91
N GLN A 141 2.57 5.02 -16.78
CA GLN A 141 2.66 4.81 -18.24
C GLN A 141 3.79 3.85 -18.64
N ASN A 142 4.83 3.70 -17.82
CA ASN A 142 5.95 2.80 -18.10
C ASN A 142 5.67 1.35 -17.69
N VAL A 143 4.57 1.08 -16.97
CA VAL A 143 4.24 -0.28 -16.49
C VAL A 143 2.92 -0.81 -17.08
N ARG A 144 2.05 0.07 -17.56
CA ARG A 144 0.77 -0.27 -18.20
C ARG A 144 0.34 0.86 -19.15
N HIS A 145 -0.34 0.52 -20.24
CA HIS A 145 -1.00 1.53 -21.07
C HIS A 145 -2.05 2.30 -20.26
N THR A 146 -1.96 3.62 -20.27
CA THR A 146 -2.86 4.55 -19.58
C THR A 146 -3.51 5.50 -20.59
N ARG A 147 -4.65 6.09 -20.22
CA ARG A 147 -5.27 7.20 -20.97
C ARG A 147 -5.23 8.47 -20.12
N GLY A 148 -5.09 9.63 -20.76
CA GLY A 148 -5.05 10.93 -20.07
C GLY A 148 -3.85 11.09 -19.14
N THR A 149 -4.01 11.88 -18.07
CA THR A 149 -2.93 12.24 -17.12
C THR A 149 -2.61 11.16 -16.10
N ASP A 150 -3.39 10.07 -16.06
CA ASP A 150 -3.18 8.93 -15.16
C ASP A 150 -1.79 8.28 -15.33
N GLY A 151 -1.20 8.41 -16.54
CA GLY A 151 0.15 7.95 -16.83
C GLY A 151 1.26 8.58 -16.00
N GLN A 152 1.03 9.81 -15.50
CA GLN A 152 1.99 10.58 -14.70
C GLN A 152 2.00 10.18 -13.21
N ALA A 153 1.07 9.32 -12.79
CA ALA A 153 1.05 8.83 -11.42
C ALA A 153 2.30 7.99 -11.13
N LEU A 154 2.89 8.20 -9.95
CA LEU A 154 3.98 7.39 -9.44
C LEU A 154 3.43 6.05 -8.93
N VAL A 155 4.12 4.96 -9.27
CA VAL A 155 3.78 3.60 -8.84
C VAL A 155 4.98 2.90 -8.25
N VAL A 156 4.77 1.95 -7.34
CA VAL A 156 5.81 1.07 -6.78
C VAL A 156 5.60 -0.35 -7.29
N LEU A 157 6.64 -0.93 -7.90
CA LEU A 157 6.65 -2.32 -8.35
C LEU A 157 7.00 -3.29 -7.21
N ILE A 158 6.22 -4.36 -7.10
CA ILE A 158 6.38 -5.45 -6.11
C ILE A 158 6.22 -6.80 -6.83
N ARG A 159 6.91 -7.83 -6.35
CA ARG A 159 6.72 -9.21 -6.82
C ARG A 159 5.35 -9.72 -6.39
N ALA A 160 4.79 -10.69 -7.12
CA ALA A 160 3.41 -11.15 -6.88
C ALA A 160 3.23 -11.77 -5.50
N GLU A 161 4.25 -12.50 -5.06
CA GLU A 161 4.31 -13.31 -3.86
C GLU A 161 4.81 -12.54 -2.62
N ASP A 162 5.30 -11.31 -2.80
CA ASP A 162 5.92 -10.52 -1.72
C ASP A 162 4.86 -9.71 -0.95
N HIS A 163 3.98 -10.43 -0.26
CA HIS A 163 2.92 -9.85 0.56
C HIS A 163 3.48 -9.00 1.72
N THR A 164 4.66 -9.35 2.23
CA THR A 164 5.39 -8.57 3.22
C THR A 164 5.69 -7.17 2.71
N ALA A 165 6.22 -7.02 1.48
CA ALA A 165 6.45 -5.70 0.89
C ALA A 165 5.13 -4.96 0.60
N MET A 166 4.07 -5.65 0.22
CA MET A 166 2.75 -5.02 0.02
C MET A 166 2.19 -4.44 1.33
N ILE A 167 2.29 -5.18 2.44
CA ILE A 167 1.88 -4.73 3.78
C ILE A 167 2.78 -3.57 4.24
N ARG A 168 4.10 -3.67 4.10
CA ARG A 168 5.03 -2.57 4.40
C ARG A 168 4.71 -1.29 3.62
N LEU A 169 4.27 -1.42 2.36
CA LEU A 169 3.83 -0.28 1.57
C LEU A 169 2.53 0.36 2.13
N PHE A 170 1.63 -0.44 2.72
CA PHE A 170 0.47 0.09 3.46
C PHE A 170 0.90 0.98 4.62
N PHE A 171 1.89 0.53 5.42
CA PHE A 171 2.45 1.33 6.50
C PHE A 171 3.02 2.67 5.99
N ALA A 172 3.83 2.62 4.94
CA ALA A 172 4.48 3.79 4.38
C ALA A 172 3.52 4.84 3.81
N MET A 173 2.41 4.41 3.19
CA MET A 173 1.47 5.32 2.53
C MET A 173 0.30 5.74 3.42
N LYS A 174 -0.04 4.96 4.45
CA LYS A 174 -1.23 5.19 5.29
C LYS A 174 -0.85 5.41 6.75
N VAL A 175 -0.26 4.42 7.39
CA VAL A 175 -0.04 4.42 8.85
C VAL A 175 0.85 5.58 9.28
N TRP A 176 2.04 5.69 8.66
CA TRP A 176 3.03 6.70 9.03
C TRP A 176 2.65 8.10 8.56
N VAL A 177 2.03 8.19 7.38
CA VAL A 177 1.50 9.45 6.84
C VAL A 177 0.47 10.06 7.79
N LEU A 178 -0.51 9.26 8.22
CA LEU A 178 -1.54 9.72 9.17
C LEU A 178 -0.92 10.04 10.53
N LYS A 179 0.03 9.21 11.00
CA LYS A 179 0.66 9.41 12.30
C LYS A 179 1.45 10.72 12.38
N GLU A 180 2.15 11.08 11.32
CA GLU A 180 2.99 12.29 11.25
C GLU A 180 2.26 13.50 10.64
N GLY A 181 1.03 13.32 10.15
CA GLY A 181 0.27 14.41 9.53
C GLY A 181 0.89 14.90 8.22
N VAL A 182 1.52 14.03 7.42
CA VAL A 182 2.19 14.42 6.17
C VAL A 182 1.17 14.77 5.08
N ALA A 183 1.31 15.96 4.52
CA ALA A 183 0.69 16.37 3.26
C ALA A 183 1.78 16.82 2.28
N LEU A 184 1.62 16.49 0.99
CA LEU A 184 2.47 17.06 -0.06
C LEU A 184 1.91 18.45 -0.39
N SER A 185 2.79 19.44 -0.40
CA SER A 185 2.50 20.85 -0.65
C SER A 185 3.26 21.34 -1.87
#